data_AF-A0A2V7P0G9-F1
#
_entry.id   AF-A0A2V7P0G9-F1
#
_cell.length_a   1.000
_cell.length_b   1.000
_cell.length_c   1.000
_cell.angle_alpha   90.00
_cell.angle_beta   90.00
_cell.angle_gamma   90.00
#
_symmetry.space_group_name_H-M   'P 1'
#
loop_
_entity.id
_entity.type
_entity.pdbx_description
1 polymer ?
#
loop_
_entity_poly.entity_id
_entity_poly.type
_entity_poly.pdbx_seq_one_letter_code
_entity_poly.pdbx_strand_id
1 'polypeptide(L)'
;MLPAEVPAPQYKAAEQALGELLRQLVHTKSSDLHLRVGEPPIFRTHGEMKRQAGERVPAEQLELMLLAVMPERNRAEWKETGDADFAYEIGGLARFRVNAGRDRKGP
;
A
#
# COMPACT_ATOMS: atom_id res chain seq x y z
N MET A 1 -12.49 3.78 11.23
CA MET A 1 -13.08 5.02 10.70
C MET A 1 -11.99 5.66 9.86
N LEU A 2 -12.16 5.84 8.54
CA LEU A 2 -11.14 6.59 7.78
C LEU A 2 -11.10 7.99 8.40
N PRO A 3 -9.94 8.51 8.82
CA PRO A 3 -9.97 9.77 9.53
C PRO A 3 -10.35 10.83 8.49
N ALA A 4 -11.51 11.45 8.70
CA ALA A 4 -11.97 12.61 7.95
C ALA A 4 -11.03 13.83 8.14
N GLU A 5 -10.01 13.69 8.99
CA GLU A 5 -9.14 14.73 9.52
C GLU A 5 -7.66 14.55 9.16
N VAL A 6 -7.27 13.53 8.40
CA VAL A 6 -5.85 13.39 8.00
C VAL A 6 -5.47 14.59 7.12
N PRO A 7 -4.45 15.38 7.52
CA PRO A 7 -4.00 16.52 6.74
C PRO A 7 -3.51 16.10 5.35
N ALA A 8 -3.83 16.90 4.32
CA ALA A 8 -3.36 16.66 2.94
C ALA A 8 -1.83 16.41 2.81
N PRO A 9 -0.93 17.07 3.58
CA PRO A 9 0.49 16.76 3.57
C PRO A 9 0.82 15.32 3.98
N GLN A 10 0.04 14.74 4.90
CA GLN A 10 0.27 13.39 5.42
C GLN A 10 -0.12 12.32 4.39
N TYR A 11 -1.23 12.53 3.66
CA TYR A 11 -1.57 11.69 2.50
C TYR A 11 -0.51 11.76 1.41
N LYS A 12 -0.01 12.96 1.10
CA LYS A 12 1.04 13.13 0.09
C LYS A 12 2.34 12.43 0.49
N ALA A 13 2.75 12.52 1.75
CA ALA A 13 3.92 11.82 2.25
C ALA A 13 3.74 10.29 2.20
N ALA A 14 2.55 9.78 2.56
CA ALA A 14 2.23 8.36 2.46
C ALA A 14 2.21 7.86 1.02
N GLU A 15 1.64 8.63 0.09
CA GLU A 15 1.68 8.33 -1.35
C GLU A 15 3.12 8.27 -1.87
N GLN A 16 3.97 9.23 -1.49
CA GLN A 16 5.38 9.27 -1.86
C GLN A 16 6.13 8.04 -1.34
N ALA A 17 5.96 7.69 -0.06
CA ALA A 17 6.60 6.54 0.55
C ALA A 17 6.16 5.21 -0.11
N LEU A 18 4.86 5.05 -0.43
CA LEU A 18 4.40 3.90 -1.20
C LEU A 18 4.98 3.92 -2.63
N GLY A 19 5.02 5.08 -3.27
CA GLY A 19 5.61 5.26 -4.59
C GLY A 19 7.09 4.86 -4.66
N GLU A 20 7.88 5.12 -3.63
CA GLU A 20 9.27 4.67 -3.52
C GLU A 20 9.37 3.15 -3.48
N LEU A 21 8.52 2.49 -2.68
CA LEU A 21 8.46 1.02 -2.63
C LEU A 21 8.03 0.41 -3.97
N LEU A 22 7.08 1.02 -4.68
CA LEU A 22 6.64 0.58 -6.01
C LEU A 22 7.72 0.79 -7.07
N ARG A 23 8.49 1.88 -7.01
CA ARG A 23 9.67 2.08 -7.87
C ARG A 23 10.74 1.03 -7.60
N GLN A 24 10.98 0.71 -6.33
CA GLN A 24 11.91 -0.34 -5.94
C GLN A 24 11.44 -1.71 -6.44
N LEU A 25 10.15 -2.03 -6.31
CA LEU A 25 9.55 -3.26 -6.83
C LEU A 25 9.87 -3.47 -8.31
N VAL A 26 9.65 -2.43 -9.13
CA VAL A 26 9.94 -2.46 -10.57
C VAL A 26 11.45 -2.58 -10.82
N HIS A 27 12.26 -1.80 -10.10
CA HIS A 27 13.72 -1.80 -10.25
C HIS A 27 14.33 -3.17 -9.93
N THR A 28 13.85 -3.85 -8.89
CA THR A 28 14.34 -5.18 -8.49
C THR A 28 13.71 -6.32 -9.27
N LYS A 29 12.88 -6.02 -10.30
CA LYS A 29 12.13 -7.01 -11.10
C LYS A 29 11.31 -7.98 -10.24
N SER A 30 10.80 -7.48 -9.14
CA SER A 30 9.93 -8.23 -8.24
C SER A 30 8.51 -8.26 -8.81
N SER A 31 7.80 -9.37 -8.61
CA SER A 31 6.45 -9.53 -9.12
C SER A 31 5.40 -8.87 -8.22
N ASP A 32 5.65 -8.83 -6.90
CA ASP A 32 4.66 -8.36 -5.92
C ASP A 32 5.32 -7.65 -4.74
N LEU A 33 4.64 -6.62 -4.24
CA LEU A 33 4.94 -5.97 -2.97
C LEU A 33 3.84 -6.35 -1.98
N HIS A 34 4.24 -6.94 -0.85
CA HIS A 34 3.35 -7.23 0.26
C HIS A 34 3.66 -6.27 1.42
N LEU A 35 2.61 -5.61 1.90
CA LEU A 35 2.64 -4.77 3.08
C LEU A 35 1.68 -5.36 4.11
N ARG A 36 2.13 -5.46 5.35
CA ARG A 36 1.30 -5.90 6.49
C ARG A 36 1.71 -5.15 7.74
N VAL A 37 0.74 -4.89 8.61
CA VAL A 37 0.99 -4.26 9.91
C VAL A 37 2.00 -5.06 10.74
N GLY A 38 3.06 -4.37 11.16
CA GLY A 38 4.08 -4.93 12.05
C GLY A 38 5.13 -5.79 11.32
N GLU A 39 5.14 -5.81 9.99
CA GLU A 39 6.19 -6.44 9.18
C GLU A 39 6.91 -5.36 8.36
N PRO A 40 8.20 -5.57 8.02
CA PRO A 40 8.85 -4.76 6.99
C PRO A 40 8.20 -5.04 5.61
N PRO A 41 8.39 -4.15 4.62
CA PRO A 41 7.98 -4.44 3.24
C PRO A 41 8.56 -5.76 2.75
N ILE A 42 7.76 -6.56 2.03
CA ILE A 42 8.19 -7.86 1.52
C ILE A 42 8.02 -7.85 0.01
N PHE A 43 9.10 -8.14 -0.72
CA PHE A 43 9.03 -8.32 -2.16
C PHE A 43 9.01 -9.80 -2.52
N ARG A 44 8.18 -10.16 -3.49
CA ARG A 44 8.27 -11.45 -4.16
C ARG A 44 9.17 -11.31 -5.39
N THR A 45 10.36 -11.88 -5.33
CA THR A 45 11.33 -11.83 -6.44
C THR A 45 11.59 -13.25 -6.92
N HIS A 46 11.31 -13.55 -8.19
CA HIS A 46 11.45 -14.89 -8.76
C HIS A 46 10.73 -16.00 -7.94
N GLY A 47 9.58 -15.67 -7.36
CA GLY A 47 8.78 -16.60 -6.54
C GLY A 47 9.18 -16.67 -5.06
N GLU A 48 10.29 -16.06 -4.67
CA GLU A 48 10.76 -16.03 -3.28
C GLU A 48 10.30 -14.77 -2.54
N MET A 49 9.80 -14.95 -1.32
CA MET A 49 9.42 -13.84 -0.44
C MET A 49 10.64 -13.31 0.32
N LYS A 50 11.04 -12.07 0.04
CA LYS A 50 12.20 -11.40 0.63
C LYS A 50 11.77 -10.18 1.44
N ARG A 51 11.88 -10.30 2.76
CA ARG A 51 11.70 -9.17 3.68
C ARG A 51 12.80 -8.14 3.43
N GLN A 52 12.41 -6.89 3.18
CA GLN A 52 13.35 -5.80 3.02
C GLN A 52 13.91 -5.39 4.37
N ALA A 53 15.13 -4.87 4.38
CA ALA A 53 15.70 -4.26 5.57
C ALA A 53 14.96 -2.94 5.86
N GLY A 54 14.64 -2.68 7.12
CA GLY A 54 13.96 -1.45 7.52
C GLY A 54 13.00 -1.66 8.68
N GLU A 55 12.27 -0.60 8.98
CA GLU A 55 11.28 -0.59 10.05
C GLU A 55 10.01 -1.34 9.65
N ARG A 56 9.32 -1.85 10.66
CA ARG A 56 8.02 -2.47 10.52
C ARG A 56 6.99 -1.40 10.19
N VAL A 57 6.11 -1.67 9.24
CA VAL A 57 5.07 -0.71 8.86
C VAL A 57 4.00 -0.66 9.96
N PRO A 58 3.77 0.50 10.63
CA PRO A 58 2.70 0.62 11.62
C PRO A 58 1.33 0.69 10.95
N ALA A 59 0.28 0.33 11.70
CA ALA A 59 -1.10 0.25 11.17
C ALA A 59 -1.57 1.55 10.54
N GLU A 60 -1.34 2.67 11.22
CA GLU A 60 -1.72 4.01 10.73
C GLU A 60 -1.02 4.35 9.42
N GLN A 61 0.29 4.11 9.32
CA GLN A 61 1.03 4.39 8.09
C GLN A 61 0.55 3.52 6.92
N LEU A 62 0.26 2.24 7.16
CA LEU A 62 -0.26 1.35 6.12
C LEU A 62 -1.64 1.79 5.65
N GLU A 63 -2.52 2.16 6.57
CA GLU A 63 -3.84 2.68 6.22
C GLU A 63 -3.72 3.98 5.42
N LEU A 64 -2.84 4.90 5.82
CA LEU A 64 -2.56 6.13 5.07
C LEU A 64 -2.05 5.86 3.66
N MET A 65 -1.10 4.93 3.50
CA MET A 65 -0.57 4.53 2.19
C MET A 65 -1.66 3.95 1.29
N LEU A 66 -2.45 3.01 1.82
CA LEU A 66 -3.56 2.39 1.10
C LEU A 66 -4.58 3.42 0.65
N LEU A 67 -5.02 4.27 1.57
CA LEU A 67 -6.00 5.30 1.30
C LEU A 67 -5.47 6.33 0.31
N ALA A 68 -4.20 6.75 0.40
CA ALA A 68 -3.63 7.74 -0.51
C ALA A 68 -3.77 7.35 -1.99
N VAL A 69 -3.70 6.05 -2.30
CA VAL A 69 -3.81 5.54 -3.68
C VAL A 69 -5.19 4.98 -4.04
N MET A 70 -6.09 4.86 -3.07
CA MET A 70 -7.41 4.26 -3.27
C MET A 70 -8.38 5.25 -3.94
N PRO A 71 -8.99 4.89 -5.10
CA PRO A 71 -10.01 5.69 -5.74
C PRO A 71 -11.24 5.88 -4.84
N GLU A 72 -11.91 7.03 -4.96
CA GLU A 72 -13.06 7.38 -4.10
C GLU A 72 -14.16 6.31 -4.10
N ARG A 73 -14.47 5.73 -5.27
CA ARG A 73 -15.45 4.64 -5.40
C ARG A 73 -15.12 3.41 -4.56
N ASN A 74 -13.82 3.06 -4.45
CA ASN A 74 -13.34 1.90 -3.72
C ASN A 74 -13.21 2.20 -2.22
N ARG A 75 -13.13 3.48 -1.81
CA ARG A 75 -13.14 3.86 -0.40
C ARG A 75 -14.47 3.55 0.27
N ALA A 76 -15.59 3.66 -0.45
CA ALA A 76 -16.90 3.28 0.06
C ALA A 76 -16.96 1.77 0.35
N GLU A 77 -16.54 0.95 -0.61
CA GLU A 77 -16.43 -0.50 -0.48
C GLU A 77 -15.52 -0.89 0.69
N TRP A 78 -14.30 -0.33 0.73
CA TRP A 78 -13.34 -0.55 1.81
C TRP A 78 -13.89 -0.20 3.20
N LYS A 79 -14.68 0.87 3.32
CA LYS A 79 -15.31 1.27 4.59
C LYS A 79 -16.33 0.24 5.06
N GLU A 80 -17.09 -0.34 4.13
CA GLU A 80 -18.18 -1.27 4.41
C GLU A 80 -17.68 -2.69 4.66
N THR A 81 -16.83 -3.20 3.77
CA THR A 81 -16.40 -4.61 3.77
C THR A 81 -15.04 -4.82 4.41
N GLY A 82 -14.17 -3.80 4.37
CA GLY A 82 -12.75 -3.97 4.69
C GLY A 82 -11.96 -4.68 3.60
N ASP A 83 -12.50 -4.79 2.39
CA ASP A 83 -11.85 -5.37 1.21
C ASP A 83 -11.98 -4.43 0.01
N ALA A 84 -10.95 -4.34 -0.84
CA ALA A 84 -11.00 -3.59 -2.09
C ALA A 84 -10.00 -4.12 -3.11
N ASP A 85 -10.40 -4.12 -4.39
CA ASP A 85 -9.52 -4.41 -5.54
C ASP A 85 -9.61 -3.26 -6.54
N PHE A 86 -8.45 -2.64 -6.81
CA PHE A 86 -8.36 -1.52 -7.74
C PHE A 86 -7.00 -1.47 -8.42
N ALA A 87 -6.87 -0.62 -9.44
CA ALA A 87 -5.59 -0.35 -10.08
C ALA A 87 -5.07 1.02 -9.66
N TYR A 88 -3.76 1.09 -9.45
CA TYR A 88 -3.02 2.33 -9.25
C TYR A 88 -1.94 2.47 -10.32
N GLU A 89 -1.77 3.65 -10.89
CA GLU A 89 -0.83 3.91 -11.97
C GLU A 89 0.16 4.99 -11.58
N ILE A 90 1.45 4.71 -11.78
CA ILE A 90 2.50 5.72 -11.72
C ILE A 90 2.94 5.98 -13.16
N GLY A 91 2.60 7.17 -13.67
CA GLY A 91 2.91 7.58 -15.03
C GLY A 91 4.39 7.41 -15.37
N GLY A 92 4.67 6.76 -16.50
CA GLY A 92 6.03 6.46 -16.96
C GLY A 92 6.75 5.34 -16.20
N LEU A 93 6.08 4.66 -15.25
CA LEU A 93 6.64 3.53 -14.52
C LEU A 93 5.87 2.23 -14.79
N ALA A 94 4.65 2.10 -14.25
CA ALA A 94 3.84 0.90 -14.36
C ALA A 94 2.41 1.12 -13.83
N ARG A 95 1.52 0.18 -14.16
CA ARG A 95 0.19 0.03 -13.55
C ARG A 95 0.21 -1.18 -12.61
N PHE A 96 -0.20 -0.96 -11.37
CA PHE A 96 -0.23 -1.95 -10.30
C PHE A 96 -1.67 -2.35 -10.00
N ARG A 97 -1.92 -3.64 -9.76
CA ARG A 97 -3.17 -4.11 -9.15
C ARG A 97 -2.96 -4.13 -7.64
N VAL A 98 -3.81 -3.41 -6.93
CA VAL A 98 -3.81 -3.33 -5.47
C VAL A 98 -4.96 -4.19 -4.97
N ASN A 99 -4.62 -5.22 -4.21
CA ASN A 99 -5.58 -6.00 -3.43
C ASN A 99 -5.38 -5.63 -1.96
N ALA A 100 -6.42 -5.12 -1.34
CA ALA A 100 -6.42 -4.70 0.06
C ALA A 100 -7.48 -5.47 0.82
N GLY A 101 -7.14 -5.94 2.01
CA GLY A 101 -8.03 -6.65 2.91
C GLY A 101 -7.66 -6.39 4.36
N ARG A 102 -8.65 -6.16 5.23
CA ARG A 102 -8.44 -5.87 6.64
C ARG A 102 -8.29 -7.16 7.45
N ASP A 103 -7.18 -7.29 8.15
CA ASP A 103 -6.93 -8.35 9.13
C ASP A 103 -7.15 -7.87 10.58
N ARG A 104 -6.83 -8.74 11.56
CA ARG A 104 -6.98 -8.42 13.00
C ARG A 104 -6.10 -7.26 13.47
N LYS A 105 -4.98 -7.01 12.80
CA LYS A 105 -3.97 -5.99 13.16
C LYS A 105 -4.17 -4.69 12.38
N GLY A 106 -4.87 -4.71 11.25
CA GLY A 106 -5.16 -3.52 10.44
C GLY A 106 -5.38 -3.87 8.96
N PRO A 107 -5.25 -2.90 8.05
CA PRO A 107 -5.18 -3.17 6.62
C PRO A 107 -4.02 -4.08 6.21
#